data_AF-A0A967E3E5-F1
#
_entry.id   AF-A0A967E3E5-F1
#
_cell.length_a   1.000
_cell.length_b   1.000
_cell.length_c   1.000
_cell.angle_alpha   90.00
_cell.angle_beta   90.00
_cell.angle_gamma   90.00
#
_symmetry.space_group_name_H-M   'P 1'
#
loop_
_entity.id
_entity.type
_entity.pdbx_description
1 polymer ?
#
loop_
_entity_poly.entity_id
_entity_poly.type
_entity_poly.pdbx_seq_one_letter_code
_entity_poly.pdbx_strand_id
1 'polypeptide(L)'
;MKKQYRGALILLVLASLGCAPSPYERGGHPSGLTRYDVERDYMECEYKARLANEQHFYNQTSPFPFSPGPQNHADHARALHGLSMINAMRDTCLSAKGYRLN
;
A
#
# COMPACT_ATOMS: atom_id res chain seq x y z
N MET A 1 -17.41 32.47 23.59
CA MET A 1 -17.80 31.20 22.92
C MET A 1 -16.61 30.53 22.19
N LYS A 2 -15.46 30.28 22.85
CA LYS A 2 -14.25 29.70 22.20
C LYS A 2 -13.83 28.32 22.73
N LYS A 3 -14.40 27.84 23.84
CA LYS A 3 -14.05 26.55 24.46
C LYS A 3 -14.67 25.34 23.75
N GLN A 4 -15.85 25.49 23.14
CA GLN A 4 -16.60 24.38 22.51
C GLN A 4 -15.88 23.78 21.28
N TYR A 5 -15.21 24.62 20.48
CA TYR A 5 -14.57 24.20 19.22
C TYR A 5 -13.27 23.39 19.42
N ARG A 6 -12.62 23.52 20.59
CA ARG A 6 -11.36 22.82 20.87
C ARG A 6 -11.57 21.33 21.16
N GLY A 7 -12.66 20.97 21.84
CA GLY A 7 -12.98 19.56 22.13
C GLY A 7 -13.39 18.79 20.88
N ALA A 8 -14.18 19.41 20.00
CA ALA A 8 -14.60 18.81 18.74
C ALA A 8 -13.43 18.55 17.78
N LEU A 9 -12.44 19.45 17.73
CA LEU A 9 -11.24 19.28 16.89
C LEU A 9 -10.39 18.09 17.33
N ILE A 10 -10.22 17.90 18.65
CA ILE A 10 -9.42 16.80 19.20
C ILE A 10 -10.08 15.43 18.91
N LEU A 11 -11.40 15.35 19.03
CA LEU A 11 -12.15 14.14 18.68
C LEU A 11 -12.08 13.80 17.18
N LEU A 12 -12.11 14.82 16.31
CA LEU A 12 -11.95 14.65 14.86
C LEU A 12 -10.54 14.16 14.48
N VAL A 13 -9.50 14.67 15.14
CA VAL A 13 -8.11 14.24 14.91
C VAL A 13 -7.89 12.81 15.40
N LEU A 14 -8.42 12.45 16.58
CA LEU A 14 -8.34 11.08 17.10
C LEU A 14 -9.09 10.06 16.23
N ALA A 15 -10.25 10.44 15.67
CA ALA A 15 -10.98 9.59 14.72
C ALA A 15 -10.21 9.36 13.41
N SER A 16 -9.42 10.35 12.95
CA SER A 16 -8.61 10.23 11.73
C SER A 16 -7.35 9.36 11.89
N LEU A 17 -6.88 9.14 13.13
CA LEU A 17 -5.67 8.36 13.42
C LEU A 17 -5.94 6.85 13.59
N GLY A 18 -7.21 6.44 13.70
CA GLY A 18 -7.58 5.10 14.16
C GLY A 18 -7.97 4.07 13.10
N CYS A 19 -8.07 4.42 11.81
CA CYS A 19 -8.62 3.52 10.80
C CYS A 19 -7.81 3.55 9.49
N ALA A 20 -6.53 3.19 9.57
CA ALA A 20 -5.84 2.69 8.38
C ALA A 20 -6.04 1.16 8.34
N PRO A 21 -6.81 0.60 7.40
CA PRO A 21 -6.91 -0.85 7.26
C PRO A 21 -5.50 -1.40 7.06
N SER A 22 -5.13 -2.42 7.85
CA SER A 22 -3.79 -2.97 7.73
C SER A 22 -3.65 -3.57 6.33
N PRO A 23 -2.52 -3.35 5.63
CA PRO A 23 -2.33 -3.89 4.28
C PRO A 23 -2.35 -5.43 4.27
N TYR A 24 -2.14 -6.05 5.43
CA TYR A 24 -2.09 -7.49 5.66
C TYR A 24 -3.48 -8.14 5.86
N GLU A 25 -4.50 -7.35 6.19
CA GLU A 25 -5.91 -7.80 6.34
C GLU A 25 -6.72 -7.60 5.04
N ARG A 26 -6.04 -7.60 3.90
CA ARG A 26 -6.69 -7.43 2.60
C ARG A 26 -7.39 -8.73 2.19
N GLY A 27 -8.63 -8.88 2.63
CA GLY A 27 -9.46 -10.06 2.36
C GLY A 27 -9.20 -11.21 3.35
N GLY A 28 -9.45 -12.45 2.92
CA GLY A 28 -9.34 -13.64 3.77
C GLY A 28 -7.99 -14.33 3.62
N HIS A 29 -7.36 -14.73 4.72
CA HIS A 29 -6.17 -15.58 4.70
C HIS A 29 -6.55 -17.06 4.96
N PRO A 30 -5.69 -18.03 4.56
CA PRO A 30 -5.89 -19.43 4.88
C PRO A 30 -6.08 -19.68 6.38
N SER A 31 -6.87 -20.71 6.72
CA SER A 31 -7.08 -21.13 8.11
C SER A 31 -5.81 -21.73 8.71
N GLY A 32 -5.52 -21.42 9.97
CA GLY A 32 -4.38 -21.98 10.70
C GLY A 32 -3.09 -21.17 10.60
N LEU A 33 -3.08 -20.05 9.88
CA LEU A 33 -1.97 -19.10 9.87
C LEU A 33 -2.04 -18.16 11.06
N THR A 34 -0.91 -17.92 11.69
CA THR A 34 -0.78 -16.86 12.69
C THR A 34 -0.65 -15.50 11.98
N ARG A 35 -0.86 -14.41 12.72
CA ARG A 35 -0.62 -13.06 12.19
C ARG A 35 0.81 -12.88 11.64
N TYR A 36 1.79 -13.51 12.29
CA TYR A 36 3.18 -13.47 11.85
C TYR A 36 3.36 -14.17 10.49
N ASP A 37 2.70 -15.31 10.29
CA ASP A 37 2.78 -16.03 9.02
C ASP A 37 2.16 -15.21 7.88
N VAL A 38 1.04 -14.54 8.15
CA VAL A 38 0.39 -13.64 7.18
C VAL A 38 1.30 -12.48 6.80
N GLU A 39 1.93 -11.85 7.79
CA GLU A 39 2.87 -10.75 7.55
C GLU A 39 4.09 -11.24 6.75
N ARG A 40 4.64 -12.40 7.09
CA ARG A 40 5.75 -13.02 6.36
C ARG A 40 5.41 -13.30 4.90
N ASP A 41 4.26 -13.92 4.65
CA ASP A 41 3.81 -14.26 3.29
C ASP A 41 3.56 -13.00 2.44
N TYR A 42 2.97 -11.97 3.05
CA TYR A 42 2.79 -10.68 2.39
C TYR A 42 4.13 -10.03 2.03
N MET A 43 5.08 -9.98 2.98
CA MET A 43 6.40 -9.40 2.75
C MET A 43 7.18 -10.17 1.68
N GLU A 44 7.07 -11.50 1.66
CA GLU A 44 7.68 -12.34 0.63
C GLU A 44 7.10 -12.04 -0.76
N CYS A 45 5.77 -11.96 -0.87
CA CYS A 45 5.09 -11.65 -2.12
C CYS A 45 5.36 -10.21 -2.59
N GLU A 46 5.42 -9.25 -1.68
CA GLU A 46 5.77 -7.86 -1.99
C GLU A 46 7.21 -7.77 -2.50
N TYR A 47 8.15 -8.43 -1.82
CA TYR A 47 9.55 -8.45 -2.22
C TYR A 47 9.72 -9.02 -3.64
N LYS A 48 9.09 -10.16 -3.93
CA LYS A 48 9.11 -10.77 -5.27
C LYS A 48 8.48 -9.87 -6.33
N ALA A 49 7.36 -9.23 -6.01
CA ALA A 49 6.70 -8.30 -6.92
C ALA A 49 7.58 -7.08 -7.23
N ARG A 50 8.28 -6.53 -6.24
CA ARG A 50 9.24 -5.44 -6.43
C ARG A 50 10.41 -5.86 -7.31
N LEU A 51 11.01 -7.01 -7.01
CA LEU A 51 12.15 -7.57 -7.77
C LEU A 51 11.79 -7.78 -9.26
N ALA A 52 10.58 -8.28 -9.54
CA ALA A 52 10.11 -8.48 -10.91
C ALA A 52 9.82 -7.18 -11.66
N ASN A 53 9.66 -6.05 -10.96
CA ASN A 53 9.29 -4.75 -11.53
C ASN A 53 10.37 -3.69 -11.38
N GLU A 54 11.62 -4.05 -11.08
CA GLU A 54 12.73 -3.09 -10.91
C GLU A 54 12.84 -2.11 -12.09
N GLN A 55 12.58 -2.59 -13.31
CA GLN A 55 12.61 -1.81 -14.56
C GLN A 55 11.59 -0.67 -14.61
N HIS A 56 10.44 -0.78 -13.93
CA HIS A 56 9.47 0.31 -13.83
C HIS A 56 9.95 1.43 -12.90
N PHE A 57 10.94 1.14 -12.06
CA PHE A 57 11.47 2.04 -11.05
C PHE A 57 12.93 2.44 -11.28
N TYR A 58 13.52 2.07 -12.43
CA TYR A 58 14.90 2.37 -12.83
C TYR A 58 15.25 3.87 -12.85
N ASN A 59 14.28 4.76 -12.61
CA ASN A 59 14.46 6.20 -12.50
C ASN A 59 13.77 6.82 -11.26
N GLN A 60 13.61 6.07 -10.17
CA GLN A 60 13.05 6.58 -8.91
C GLN A 60 14.05 7.36 -8.03
N THR A 61 15.10 7.94 -8.61
CA THR A 61 15.95 8.95 -7.94
C THR A 61 15.23 10.29 -7.74
N SER A 62 13.89 10.32 -7.75
CA SER A 62 13.12 11.47 -7.31
C SER A 62 12.75 11.27 -5.83
N PRO A 63 13.44 11.92 -4.89
CA PRO A 63 13.22 11.76 -3.45
C PRO A 63 11.95 12.48 -2.96
N PHE A 64 11.10 12.97 -3.86
CA PHE A 64 9.92 13.75 -3.52
C PHE A 64 8.63 13.01 -3.84
N PRO A 65 7.73 12.80 -2.86
CA PRO A 65 6.35 12.47 -3.14
C PRO A 65 5.71 13.68 -3.82
N PHE A 66 5.46 13.56 -5.13
CA PHE A 66 4.62 14.46 -5.93
C PHE A 66 4.86 15.97 -5.71
N SER A 67 5.92 16.53 -6.31
CA SER A 67 6.00 17.99 -6.48
C SER A 67 4.93 18.48 -7.47
N PRO A 68 4.27 19.63 -7.22
CA PRO A 68 3.19 20.19 -8.05
C PRO A 68 3.68 20.82 -9.38
N GLY A 69 4.85 20.42 -9.88
CA GLY A 69 5.42 20.91 -11.14
C GLY A 69 4.93 20.11 -12.36
N PRO A 70 5.25 20.54 -13.60
CA PRO A 70 4.88 19.81 -14.80
C PRO A 70 5.60 18.46 -14.84
N GLN A 71 4.92 17.42 -14.35
CA GLN A 71 5.39 16.05 -14.47
C GLN A 71 5.15 15.59 -15.92
N ASN A 72 6.19 15.07 -16.57
CA ASN A 72 6.03 14.44 -17.87
C ASN A 72 5.00 13.30 -17.74
N HIS A 73 3.88 13.40 -18.48
CA HIS A 73 2.77 12.45 -18.39
C HIS A 73 3.22 10.99 -18.59
N ALA A 74 4.26 10.77 -19.40
CA ALA A 74 4.83 9.45 -19.64
C ALA A 74 5.51 8.85 -18.39
N ASP A 75 6.18 9.69 -17.58
CA ASP A 75 6.86 9.22 -16.36
C ASP A 75 5.85 8.95 -15.24
N HIS A 76 4.80 9.76 -15.15
CA HIS A 76 3.68 9.50 -14.25
C HIS A 76 2.93 8.21 -14.61
N ALA A 77 2.64 7.99 -15.91
CA ALA A 77 2.02 6.77 -16.38
C ALA A 77 2.89 5.53 -16.13
N ARG A 78 4.22 5.63 -16.32
CA ARG A 78 5.16 4.54 -16.02
C ARG A 78 5.18 4.22 -14.52
N ALA A 79 5.19 5.23 -13.65
CA ALA A 79 5.17 5.04 -12.21
C ALA A 79 3.85 4.40 -11.73
N LEU A 80 2.71 4.91 -12.20
CA LEU A 80 1.39 4.33 -11.91
C LEU A 80 1.29 2.89 -12.41
N HIS A 81 1.79 2.64 -13.61
CA HIS A 81 1.83 1.29 -14.17
C HIS A 81 2.70 0.36 -13.33
N GLY A 82 3.90 0.80 -12.92
CA GLY A 82 4.78 0.04 -12.02
C GLY A 82 4.11 -0.30 -10.69
N LEU A 83 3.43 0.67 -10.06
CA LEU A 83 2.67 0.43 -8.83
C LEU A 83 1.52 -0.56 -9.04
N SER A 84 0.81 -0.44 -10.16
CA SER A 84 -0.28 -1.37 -10.51
C SER A 84 0.23 -2.79 -10.72
N MET A 85 1.37 -2.95 -11.40
CA MET A 85 1.98 -4.25 -11.66
C MET A 85 2.53 -4.89 -10.39
N ILE A 86 3.18 -4.13 -9.50
CA ILE A 86 3.58 -4.63 -8.18
C ILE A 86 2.37 -5.16 -7.41
N ASN A 87 1.28 -4.39 -7.35
CA ASN A 87 0.08 -4.80 -6.64
C ASN A 87 -0.50 -6.07 -7.25
N ALA A 88 -0.66 -6.12 -8.58
CA ALA A 88 -1.18 -7.28 -9.28
C ALA A 88 -0.31 -8.54 -9.08
N MET A 89 1.02 -8.40 -9.09
CA MET A 89 1.94 -9.53 -8.87
C MET A 89 1.94 -10.00 -7.41
N ARG A 90 1.92 -9.07 -6.44
CA ARG A 90 1.77 -9.42 -5.02
C ARG A 90 0.47 -10.19 -4.81
N ASP A 91 -0.61 -9.69 -5.38
CA ASP A 91 -1.94 -10.28 -5.27
C ASP A 91 -1.97 -11.67 -5.94
N THR A 92 -1.33 -11.82 -7.09
CA THR A 92 -1.17 -13.14 -7.73
C THR A 92 -0.40 -14.12 -6.83
N CYS A 93 0.71 -13.67 -6.21
CA CYS A 93 1.49 -14.49 -5.28
C CYS A 93 0.69 -14.90 -4.04
N LEU A 94 -0.06 -13.98 -3.43
CA LEU A 94 -0.92 -14.26 -2.29
C LEU A 94 -2.06 -15.23 -2.68
N SER A 95 -2.68 -15.02 -3.85
CA SER A 95 -3.72 -15.93 -4.34
C SER A 95 -3.20 -17.35 -4.55
N ALA A 96 -1.96 -17.52 -5.03
CA ALA A 96 -1.31 -18.81 -5.17
C ALA A 96 -1.04 -19.51 -3.83
N LYS A 97 -0.85 -18.74 -2.75
CA LYS A 97 -0.77 -19.24 -1.36
C LYS A 97 -2.14 -19.51 -0.74
N GLY A 98 -3.24 -19.27 -1.46
CA GLY A 98 -4.61 -19.53 -0.99
C GLY A 98 -5.30 -18.35 -0.31
N TYR A 99 -4.73 -17.14 -0.40
CA TYR A 99 -5.39 -15.92 0.08
C TYR A 99 -6.55 -15.54 -0.83
N ARG A 100 -7.62 -15.04 -0.23
CA ARG A 100 -8.78 -14.46 -0.92
C ARG A 100 -8.64 -12.95 -0.89
N LEU A 101 -8.38 -12.37 -2.05
CA LEU A 101 -8.19 -10.94 -2.22
C LEU A 101 -9.50 -10.29 -2.65
N ASN A 102 -9.82 -9.13 -2.07
CA ASN A 102 -11.03 -8.35 -2.36
C ASN A 102 -10.69 -7.09 -3.14
#